data_AF-A0A1Z4MRX8-F1
#
_entry.id   AF-A0A1Z4MRX8-F1
#
_cell.length_a   1.000
_cell.length_b   1.000
_cell.length_c   1.000
_cell.angle_alpha   90.00
_cell.angle_beta   90.00
_cell.angle_gamma   90.00
#
_symmetry.space_group_name_H-M   'P 1'
#
loop_
_entity.id
_entity.type
_entity.pdbx_description
1 polymer ?
#
loop_
_entity_poly.entity_id
_entity_poly.type
_entity_poly.pdbx_seq_one_letter_code
_entity_poly.pdbx_strand_id
1 'polypeptide(L)'
;MFKLRKLYLRSRFVLLGIVLAIALFIYKLQAPALSTDIELGEKLGQELIAACPVVNDPQNLAAFNSCADKLAQLTILRDTMNVPFLWGAQSQAGNYNLKNNQTTQFDPLVWRRTYLSTFMFRGEPLVEQVNNLIVIHVPTQFRNQLDIGDFPYPFWHSSKKWSSYQKTTELLFFLQDKQLKGALRSAVVDPERPTVDHAWDGKWIWTDTNGKQQPHVTLYTRLFSTSNPYVVKVDAAYRAFEAKLREHSCLTCHSPDNSSKQNPLLILNYPNQALTLRHETVRQIQEKRMPPPNGITDERERQNLIELAQTFAKAGDQALAYEGEKITVGKNYRHPI
;
A
#
# COMPACT_ATOMS: atom_id res chain seq x y z
N MET A 1 -38.48 -5.14 -74.89
CA MET A 1 -38.33 -4.20 -73.75
C MET A 1 -38.38 -4.98 -72.44
N PHE A 2 -37.36 -5.79 -72.15
CA PHE A 2 -36.19 -5.47 -71.31
C PHE A 2 -36.44 -5.45 -69.78
N LYS A 3 -36.62 -6.68 -69.26
CA LYS A 3 -36.02 -7.37 -68.09
C LYS A 3 -34.83 -6.73 -67.31
N LEU A 4 -34.69 -5.40 -67.20
CA LEU A 4 -33.50 -4.78 -66.56
C LEU A 4 -33.69 -4.24 -65.12
N ARG A 5 -34.90 -4.32 -64.52
CA ARG A 5 -35.16 -3.65 -63.21
C ARG A 5 -34.98 -4.49 -61.95
N LYS A 6 -34.85 -5.82 -62.03
CA LYS A 6 -34.74 -6.69 -60.82
C LYS A 6 -33.30 -6.95 -60.34
N LEU A 7 -32.28 -6.61 -61.14
CA LEU A 7 -30.88 -6.84 -60.75
C LEU A 7 -30.30 -5.75 -59.82
N TYR A 8 -30.90 -4.55 -59.82
CA TYR A 8 -30.36 -3.38 -59.10
C TYR A 8 -30.66 -3.36 -57.59
N LEU A 9 -31.69 -4.08 -57.13
CA LEU A 9 -32.06 -4.06 -55.70
C LEU A 9 -31.21 -5.02 -54.86
N ARG A 10 -30.77 -6.15 -55.43
CA ARG A 10 -29.92 -7.14 -54.71
C ARG A 10 -28.47 -6.67 -54.56
N SER A 11 -27.93 -5.88 -55.49
CA SER A 11 -26.54 -5.41 -55.38
C SER A 11 -26.35 -4.33 -54.31
N ARG A 12 -27.39 -3.54 -54.00
CA ARG A 12 -27.33 -2.49 -52.97
C ARG A 12 -27.19 -3.04 -51.55
N PHE A 13 -27.82 -4.18 -51.23
CA PHE A 13 -27.68 -4.82 -49.91
C PHE A 13 -26.33 -5.54 -49.74
N VAL A 14 -25.77 -6.08 -50.83
CA VAL A 14 -24.43 -6.70 -50.80
C VAL A 14 -23.35 -5.63 -50.64
N LEU A 15 -23.45 -4.50 -51.34
CA LEU A 15 -22.51 -3.37 -51.17
C LEU A 15 -22.61 -2.77 -49.77
N LEU A 16 -23.82 -2.60 -49.22
CA LEU A 16 -24.00 -2.06 -47.87
C LEU A 16 -23.40 -2.98 -46.80
N GLY A 17 -23.57 -4.31 -46.94
CA GLY A 17 -22.96 -5.29 -46.04
C GLY A 17 -21.43 -5.31 -46.09
N ILE A 18 -20.84 -5.17 -47.30
CA ILE A 18 -19.39 -5.07 -47.49
C ILE A 18 -18.85 -3.76 -46.91
N VAL A 19 -19.53 -2.63 -47.13
CA VAL A 19 -19.13 -1.33 -46.57
C VAL A 19 -19.23 -1.34 -45.05
N LEU A 20 -20.26 -1.97 -44.46
CA LEU A 20 -20.38 -2.10 -43.00
C LEU A 20 -19.29 -3.00 -42.41
N ALA A 21 -18.98 -4.12 -43.07
CA ALA A 21 -17.91 -5.02 -42.65
C ALA A 21 -16.52 -4.35 -42.77
N ILE A 22 -16.28 -3.59 -43.83
CA ILE A 22 -15.06 -2.79 -44.01
C ILE A 22 -15.00 -1.68 -42.97
N ALA A 23 -16.09 -0.98 -42.69
CA ALA A 23 -16.14 0.06 -41.66
C ALA A 23 -15.90 -0.50 -40.25
N LEU A 24 -16.46 -1.67 -39.92
CA LEU A 24 -16.20 -2.38 -38.66
C LEU A 24 -14.76 -2.90 -38.57
N PHE A 25 -14.18 -3.34 -39.69
CA PHE A 25 -12.79 -3.78 -39.76
C PHE A 25 -11.81 -2.60 -39.64
N ILE A 26 -12.09 -1.47 -40.28
CA ILE A 26 -11.34 -0.21 -40.15
C ILE A 26 -11.47 0.35 -38.73
N TYR A 27 -12.66 0.31 -38.12
CA TYR A 27 -12.86 0.73 -36.74
C TYR A 27 -12.08 -0.15 -35.75
N LYS A 28 -12.03 -1.48 -35.96
CA LYS A 28 -11.15 -2.38 -35.19
C LYS A 28 -9.66 -2.12 -35.41
N LEU A 29 -9.25 -1.67 -36.60
CA LEU A 29 -7.86 -1.30 -36.90
C LEU A 29 -7.47 0.09 -36.35
N GLN A 30 -8.45 0.95 -36.08
CA GLN A 30 -8.26 2.31 -35.54
C GLN A 30 -8.57 2.44 -34.06
N ALA A 31 -9.13 1.41 -33.41
CA ALA A 31 -9.22 1.37 -31.96
C ALA A 31 -7.78 1.48 -31.43
N PRO A 32 -7.43 2.53 -30.65
CA PRO A 32 -6.12 2.61 -30.05
C PRO A 32 -5.92 1.32 -29.26
N ALA A 33 -4.80 0.64 -29.49
CA ALA A 33 -4.42 -0.49 -28.66
C ALA A 33 -4.58 -0.06 -27.21
N LEU A 34 -5.32 -0.84 -26.40
CA LEU A 34 -5.41 -0.59 -24.98
C LEU A 34 -3.98 -0.39 -24.48
N SER A 35 -3.72 0.71 -23.76
CA SER A 35 -2.41 0.92 -23.17
C SER A 35 -2.06 -0.34 -22.37
N THR A 36 -0.83 -0.85 -22.50
CA THR A 36 -0.39 -2.03 -21.73
C THR A 36 -0.57 -1.84 -20.22
N ASP A 37 -0.68 -0.59 -19.78
CA ASP A 37 -0.92 -0.24 -18.38
C ASP A 37 -2.40 -0.40 -17.98
N ILE A 38 -3.36 -0.28 -18.92
CA ILE A 38 -4.78 -0.59 -18.64
C ILE A 38 -4.95 -2.09 -18.40
N GLU A 39 -4.44 -2.94 -19.29
CA GLU A 39 -4.51 -4.41 -19.13
C GLU A 39 -3.84 -4.87 -17.84
N LEU A 40 -2.67 -4.29 -17.52
CA LEU A 40 -2.00 -4.52 -16.24
C LEU A 40 -2.87 -4.07 -15.05
N GLY A 41 -3.51 -2.91 -15.16
CA GLY A 41 -4.42 -2.38 -14.14
C GLY A 41 -5.63 -3.28 -13.88
N GLU A 42 -6.26 -3.80 -14.94
CA GLU A 42 -7.39 -4.72 -14.85
C GLU A 42 -6.96 -6.01 -14.14
N LYS A 43 -5.84 -6.58 -14.58
CA LYS A 43 -5.28 -7.79 -13.98
C LYS A 43 -4.93 -7.60 -12.51
N LEU A 44 -4.29 -6.48 -12.16
CA LEU A 44 -4.00 -6.15 -10.76
C LEU A 44 -5.27 -6.07 -9.91
N GLY A 45 -6.30 -5.37 -10.40
CA GLY A 45 -7.58 -5.27 -9.71
C GLY A 45 -8.23 -6.64 -9.46
N GLN A 46 -8.26 -7.50 -10.49
CA GLN A 46 -8.81 -8.86 -10.39
C GLN A 46 -8.05 -9.73 -9.39
N GLU A 47 -6.72 -9.71 -9.44
CA GLU A 47 -5.86 -10.49 -8.54
C GLU A 47 -5.96 -10.00 -7.08
N LEU A 48 -6.11 -8.70 -6.85
CA LEU A 48 -6.41 -8.14 -5.52
C LEU A 48 -7.72 -8.70 -4.98
N ILE A 49 -8.78 -8.71 -5.80
CA ILE A 49 -10.08 -9.23 -5.43
C ILE A 49 -10.02 -10.73 -5.11
N ALA A 50 -9.34 -11.51 -5.95
CA ALA A 50 -9.13 -12.94 -5.72
C ALA A 50 -8.31 -13.24 -4.45
N ALA A 51 -7.36 -12.35 -4.10
CA ALA A 51 -6.54 -12.51 -2.90
C ALA A 51 -7.35 -12.32 -1.61
N CYS A 52 -8.27 -11.36 -1.58
CA CYS A 52 -8.99 -10.93 -0.38
C CYS A 52 -10.50 -10.77 -0.62
N PRO A 53 -11.23 -11.84 -0.96
CA PRO A 53 -12.66 -11.76 -1.19
C PRO A 53 -13.43 -11.37 0.09
N VAL A 54 -14.59 -10.74 -0.08
CA VAL A 54 -15.55 -10.54 1.01
C VAL A 54 -16.02 -11.90 1.55
N VAL A 55 -16.02 -12.01 2.88
CA VAL A 55 -16.55 -13.16 3.61
C VAL A 55 -17.72 -12.71 4.49
N ASN A 56 -18.66 -13.63 4.75
CA ASN A 56 -19.87 -13.34 5.53
C ASN A 56 -19.58 -13.07 7.00
N ASP A 57 -18.56 -13.74 7.57
CA ASP A 57 -18.15 -13.53 8.95
C ASP A 57 -17.11 -12.41 9.03
N PRO A 58 -17.47 -11.23 9.58
CA PRO A 58 -16.58 -10.07 9.66
C PRO A 58 -15.43 -10.24 10.65
N GLN A 59 -15.48 -11.24 11.55
CA GLN A 59 -14.43 -11.55 12.54
C GLN A 59 -13.52 -12.71 12.10
N ASN A 60 -13.69 -13.20 10.87
CA ASN A 60 -12.99 -14.38 10.38
C ASN A 60 -11.47 -14.16 10.25
N LEU A 61 -10.74 -14.52 11.31
CA LEU A 61 -9.30 -14.38 11.40
C LEU A 61 -8.56 -15.25 10.37
N ALA A 62 -9.10 -16.43 10.04
CA ALA A 62 -8.49 -17.30 9.02
C ALA A 62 -8.54 -16.65 7.63
N ALA A 63 -9.64 -15.99 7.28
CA ALA A 63 -9.78 -15.23 6.04
C ALA A 63 -8.85 -14.01 6.01
N PHE A 64 -8.71 -13.29 7.13
CA PHE A 64 -7.74 -12.19 7.26
C PHE A 64 -6.29 -12.67 7.05
N ASN A 65 -5.90 -13.76 7.71
CA ASN A 65 -4.56 -14.32 7.57
C ASN A 65 -4.29 -14.86 6.16
N SER A 66 -5.24 -15.57 5.56
CA SER A 66 -5.12 -16.05 4.18
C SER A 66 -5.00 -14.89 3.18
N CYS A 67 -5.78 -13.83 3.37
CA CYS A 67 -5.67 -12.59 2.59
C CYS A 67 -4.27 -11.97 2.72
N ALA A 68 -3.75 -11.83 3.93
CA ALA A 68 -2.39 -11.31 4.17
C ALA A 68 -1.30 -12.17 3.51
N ASP A 69 -1.44 -13.50 3.53
CA ASP A 69 -0.51 -14.43 2.88
C ASP A 69 -0.57 -14.35 1.36
N LYS A 70 -1.77 -14.39 0.77
CA LYS A 70 -1.97 -14.25 -0.67
C LYS A 70 -1.45 -12.91 -1.18
N LEU A 71 -1.78 -11.81 -0.49
CA LEU A 71 -1.28 -10.49 -0.85
C LEU A 71 0.23 -10.37 -0.73
N ALA A 72 0.88 -11.10 0.18
CA ALA A 72 2.35 -11.16 0.32
C ALA A 72 3.00 -12.10 -0.70
N GLN A 73 2.29 -13.06 -1.28
CA GLN A 73 2.83 -13.97 -2.29
C GLN A 73 2.51 -13.54 -3.73
N LEU A 74 1.58 -12.59 -3.90
CA LEU A 74 1.14 -12.11 -5.19
C LEU A 74 2.27 -11.38 -5.93
N THR A 75 2.92 -12.08 -6.86
CA THR A 75 4.13 -11.61 -7.56
C THR A 75 3.84 -10.43 -8.48
N ILE A 76 2.71 -10.43 -9.21
CA ILE A 76 2.34 -9.29 -10.05
C ILE A 76 2.21 -8.00 -9.24
N LEU A 77 1.64 -8.07 -8.03
CA LEU A 77 1.55 -6.92 -7.15
C LEU A 77 2.95 -6.51 -6.65
N ARG A 78 3.72 -7.46 -6.11
CA ARG A 78 5.10 -7.23 -5.62
C ARG A 78 5.99 -6.55 -6.67
N ASP A 79 6.02 -7.10 -7.87
CA ASP A 79 6.93 -6.68 -8.93
C ASP A 79 6.52 -5.32 -9.51
N THR A 80 5.23 -4.98 -9.44
CA THR A 80 4.70 -3.69 -9.92
C THR A 80 4.83 -2.58 -8.87
N MET A 81 4.85 -2.89 -7.57
CA MET A 81 4.92 -1.87 -6.52
C MET A 81 6.24 -1.08 -6.54
N ASN A 82 6.10 0.24 -6.39
CA ASN A 82 7.22 1.16 -6.18
C ASN A 82 7.74 1.04 -4.74
N VAL A 83 9.05 1.20 -4.55
CA VAL A 83 9.69 1.26 -3.22
C VAL A 83 10.25 2.66 -3.04
N PRO A 84 9.73 3.53 -2.14
CA PRO A 84 8.64 3.26 -1.22
C PRO A 84 7.26 3.34 -1.90
N PHE A 85 6.27 2.72 -1.25
CA PHE A 85 4.87 2.78 -1.62
C PHE A 85 4.14 3.83 -0.77
N LEU A 86 3.35 4.69 -1.41
CA LEU A 86 2.58 5.74 -0.71
C LEU A 86 1.18 5.27 -0.35
N TRP A 87 0.77 5.46 0.90
CA TRP A 87 -0.57 5.13 1.40
C TRP A 87 -1.24 6.33 2.04
N GLY A 88 -2.52 6.57 1.74
CA GLY A 88 -3.26 7.66 2.36
C GLY A 88 -4.76 7.59 2.14
N ALA A 89 -5.40 8.76 2.16
CA ALA A 89 -6.79 8.94 1.79
C ALA A 89 -6.91 10.18 0.90
N GLN A 90 -7.86 10.17 -0.04
CA GLN A 90 -8.19 11.36 -0.80
C GLN A 90 -8.71 12.46 0.11
N SER A 91 -8.21 13.68 -0.10
CA SER A 91 -8.76 14.90 0.48
C SER A 91 -10.10 15.29 -0.15
N GLN A 92 -10.28 14.95 -1.43
CA GLN A 92 -11.49 15.22 -2.21
C GLN A 92 -11.66 14.14 -3.28
N ALA A 93 -12.91 13.74 -3.54
CA ALA A 93 -13.23 12.78 -4.60
C ALA A 93 -12.74 13.29 -5.96
N GLY A 94 -12.18 12.40 -6.79
CA GLY A 94 -11.59 12.72 -8.08
C GLY A 94 -10.20 13.38 -8.03
N ASN A 95 -9.64 13.66 -6.85
CA ASN A 95 -8.25 14.13 -6.73
C ASN A 95 -7.28 12.94 -6.67
N TYR A 96 -6.64 12.64 -7.80
CA TYR A 96 -5.70 11.51 -7.95
C TYR A 96 -4.23 11.86 -7.71
N ASN A 97 -3.93 13.12 -7.35
CA ASN A 97 -2.55 13.52 -7.10
C ASN A 97 -2.11 13.09 -5.70
N LEU A 98 -1.24 12.08 -5.61
CA LEU A 98 -0.68 11.59 -4.35
C LEU A 98 0.01 12.69 -3.51
N LYS A 99 0.61 13.71 -4.14
CA LYS A 99 1.29 14.81 -3.44
C LYS A 99 0.33 15.77 -2.75
N ASN A 100 -0.92 15.85 -3.22
CA ASN A 100 -1.94 16.71 -2.63
C ASN A 100 -2.59 16.08 -1.38
N ASN A 101 -2.20 14.87 -1.02
CA ASN A 101 -2.79 14.10 0.06
C ASN A 101 -1.75 13.87 1.17
N GLN A 102 -2.23 13.76 2.41
CA GLN A 102 -1.38 13.30 3.50
C GLN A 102 -1.15 11.81 3.33
N THR A 103 0.11 11.42 3.16
CA THR A 103 0.49 10.03 2.92
C THR A 103 1.45 9.52 3.98
N THR A 104 1.54 8.20 4.09
CA THR A 104 2.57 7.47 4.82
C THR A 104 3.36 6.66 3.81
N GLN A 105 4.68 6.61 3.96
CA GLN A 105 5.50 5.72 3.15
C GLN A 105 5.60 4.35 3.81
N PHE A 106 5.61 3.32 2.98
CA PHE A 106 5.85 1.96 3.42
C PHE A 106 6.81 1.23 2.48
N ASP A 107 7.57 0.29 3.05
CA ASP A 107 8.06 -0.85 2.31
C ASP A 107 6.86 -1.64 1.71
N PRO A 108 6.90 -2.05 0.42
CA PRO A 108 5.77 -2.71 -0.22
C PRO A 108 5.25 -3.94 0.52
N LEU A 109 6.14 -4.78 1.06
CA LEU A 109 5.74 -5.98 1.81
C LEU A 109 4.95 -5.61 3.06
N VAL A 110 5.42 -4.59 3.79
CA VAL A 110 4.75 -4.08 4.99
C VAL A 110 3.35 -3.63 4.64
N TRP A 111 3.20 -2.78 3.61
CA TRP A 111 1.89 -2.25 3.25
C TRP A 111 0.92 -3.36 2.81
N ARG A 112 1.33 -4.21 1.86
CA ARG A 112 0.43 -5.22 1.28
C ARG A 112 0.04 -6.30 2.29
N ARG A 113 0.93 -6.65 3.22
CA ARG A 113 0.64 -7.69 4.21
C ARG A 113 -0.11 -7.19 5.44
N THR A 114 0.13 -5.94 5.88
CA THR A 114 -0.41 -5.44 7.17
C THR A 114 -1.53 -4.41 7.01
N TYR A 115 -1.46 -3.52 6.02
CA TYR A 115 -2.49 -2.51 5.78
C TYR A 115 -3.54 -3.02 4.80
N LEU A 116 -3.11 -3.49 3.64
CA LEU A 116 -4.06 -3.89 2.59
C LEU A 116 -4.93 -5.08 3.00
N SER A 117 -4.39 -6.00 3.82
CA SER A 117 -5.13 -7.15 4.34
C SER A 117 -6.30 -6.79 5.26
N THR A 118 -6.31 -5.56 5.80
CA THR A 118 -7.45 -5.04 6.60
C THR A 118 -8.68 -4.74 5.73
N PHE A 119 -8.56 -4.89 4.41
CA PHE A 119 -9.62 -4.71 3.44
C PHE A 119 -10.02 -6.05 2.80
N MET A 120 -11.30 -6.15 2.47
CA MET A 120 -11.89 -7.17 1.59
C MET A 120 -12.34 -6.49 0.31
N PHE A 121 -12.35 -7.21 -0.80
CA PHE A 121 -12.75 -6.67 -2.09
C PHE A 121 -13.89 -7.46 -2.71
N ARG A 122 -14.71 -6.77 -3.49
CA ARG A 122 -15.93 -7.31 -4.09
C ARG A 122 -16.11 -6.81 -5.52
N GLY A 123 -16.92 -7.54 -6.28
CA GLY A 123 -17.29 -7.17 -7.64
C GLY A 123 -16.09 -7.20 -8.58
N GLU A 124 -16.12 -6.31 -9.57
CA GLU A 124 -15.07 -6.14 -10.57
C GLU A 124 -14.33 -4.82 -10.31
N PRO A 125 -13.02 -4.74 -10.66
CA PRO A 125 -12.33 -3.47 -10.62
C PRO A 125 -12.81 -2.57 -11.76
N LEU A 126 -12.85 -1.26 -11.51
CA LEU A 126 -12.98 -0.26 -12.57
C LEU A 126 -11.59 0.33 -12.84
N VAL A 127 -11.18 0.35 -14.09
CA VAL A 127 -9.89 0.93 -14.50
C VAL A 127 -10.16 2.13 -15.39
N GLU A 128 -9.64 3.28 -14.98
CA GLU A 128 -9.70 4.49 -15.79
C GLU A 128 -8.31 5.05 -16.07
N GLN A 129 -8.19 5.75 -17.20
CA GLN A 129 -7.00 6.48 -17.57
C GLN A 129 -7.26 7.99 -17.45
N VAL A 130 -6.46 8.66 -16.63
CA VAL A 130 -6.47 10.11 -16.46
C VAL A 130 -5.11 10.65 -16.86
N ASN A 131 -5.03 11.23 -18.05
CA ASN A 131 -3.75 11.60 -18.69
C ASN A 131 -2.84 10.37 -18.86
N ASN A 132 -1.67 10.37 -18.23
CA ASN A 132 -0.71 9.26 -18.20
C ASN A 132 -0.84 8.34 -16.98
N LEU A 133 -1.83 8.60 -16.12
CA LEU A 133 -2.07 7.85 -14.89
C LEU A 133 -3.20 6.86 -15.11
N ILE A 134 -2.97 5.59 -14.76
CA ILE A 134 -4.02 4.58 -14.64
C ILE A 134 -4.48 4.55 -13.18
N VAL A 135 -5.79 4.69 -12.96
CA VAL A 135 -6.42 4.59 -11.66
C VAL A 135 -7.23 3.30 -11.63
N ILE A 136 -6.87 2.40 -10.70
CA ILE A 136 -7.58 1.13 -10.48
C ILE A 136 -8.48 1.34 -9.26
N HIS A 137 -9.78 1.38 -9.48
CA HIS A 137 -10.82 1.44 -8.46
C HIS A 137 -11.17 0.03 -8.04
N VAL A 138 -10.93 -0.28 -6.76
CA VAL A 138 -11.23 -1.60 -6.20
C VAL A 138 -12.30 -1.43 -5.12
N PRO A 139 -13.57 -1.83 -5.38
CA PRO A 139 -14.63 -1.78 -4.39
C PRO A 139 -14.27 -2.61 -3.16
N THR A 140 -14.45 -2.03 -1.97
CA THR A 140 -13.88 -2.61 -0.76
C THR A 140 -14.81 -2.55 0.46
N GLN A 141 -14.52 -3.43 1.41
CA GLN A 141 -15.05 -3.42 2.75
C GLN A 141 -13.92 -3.55 3.76
N PHE A 142 -13.81 -2.59 4.69
CA PHE A 142 -12.84 -2.64 5.76
C PHE A 142 -13.28 -3.63 6.85
N ARG A 143 -12.33 -4.40 7.39
CA ARG A 143 -12.55 -5.41 8.43
C ARG A 143 -12.58 -4.77 9.82
N ASN A 144 -13.62 -4.02 10.13
CA ASN A 144 -13.73 -3.26 11.38
C ASN A 144 -14.04 -4.08 12.64
N GLN A 145 -14.29 -5.39 12.50
CA GLN A 145 -14.59 -6.29 13.62
C GLN A 145 -13.43 -7.19 14.02
N LEU A 146 -12.24 -7.03 13.42
CA LEU A 146 -11.05 -7.75 13.90
C LEU A 146 -10.69 -7.32 15.32
N ASP A 147 -9.91 -8.16 16.01
CA ASP A 147 -9.40 -7.80 17.33
C ASP A 147 -8.43 -6.62 17.23
N ILE A 148 -8.32 -5.83 18.29
CA ILE A 148 -7.48 -4.62 18.32
C ILE A 148 -6.00 -4.89 17.96
N GLY A 149 -5.51 -6.11 18.22
CA GLY A 149 -4.14 -6.52 17.89
C GLY A 149 -3.90 -6.85 16.41
N ASP A 150 -4.97 -7.01 15.61
CA ASP A 150 -4.92 -7.33 14.18
C ASP A 150 -4.74 -6.08 13.29
N PHE A 151 -4.82 -4.88 13.88
CA PHE A 151 -4.60 -3.63 13.16
C PHE A 151 -3.14 -3.17 13.30
N PRO A 152 -2.54 -2.58 12.24
CA PRO A 152 -1.13 -2.18 12.23
C PRO A 152 -0.82 -1.05 13.22
N TYR A 153 -1.84 -0.36 13.71
CA TYR A 153 -1.82 0.46 14.91
C TYR A 153 -3.26 0.75 15.35
N PRO A 154 -3.47 1.31 16.54
CA PRO A 154 -4.76 1.74 17.05
C PRO A 154 -5.42 2.83 16.18
N PHE A 155 -6.08 2.50 15.08
CA PHE A 155 -6.73 3.47 14.20
C PHE A 155 -7.75 4.36 14.94
N TRP A 156 -8.32 3.83 16.02
CA TRP A 156 -9.26 4.50 16.93
C TRP A 156 -8.62 5.51 17.89
N HIS A 157 -7.30 5.71 17.85
CA HIS A 157 -6.67 6.88 18.49
C HIS A 157 -7.29 8.21 18.03
N SER A 158 -7.87 8.22 16.82
CA SER A 158 -8.65 9.31 16.26
C SER A 158 -9.99 8.79 15.75
N SER A 159 -11.09 9.22 16.37
CA SER A 159 -12.45 8.86 15.94
C SER A 159 -12.69 9.18 14.46
N LYS A 160 -12.21 10.34 13.98
CA LYS A 160 -12.25 10.72 12.56
C LYS A 160 -11.52 9.71 11.67
N LYS A 161 -10.30 9.31 12.05
CA LYS A 161 -9.51 8.32 11.30
C LYS A 161 -10.25 6.99 11.27
N TRP A 162 -10.68 6.49 12.42
CA TRP A 162 -11.37 5.21 12.52
C TRP A 162 -12.63 5.18 11.68
N SER A 163 -13.51 6.18 11.82
CA SER A 163 -14.71 6.33 11.00
C SER A 163 -14.41 6.33 9.50
N SER A 164 -13.34 7.01 9.06
CA SER A 164 -12.93 7.04 7.65
C SER A 164 -12.52 5.66 7.09
N TYR A 165 -11.89 4.80 7.91
CA TYR A 165 -11.55 3.45 7.49
C TYR A 165 -12.80 2.58 7.41
N GLN A 166 -13.62 2.60 8.47
CA GLN A 166 -14.81 1.77 8.55
C GLN A 166 -15.77 2.05 7.39
N LYS A 167 -15.97 3.32 7.03
CA LYS A 167 -16.92 3.76 6.00
C LYS A 167 -16.36 3.81 4.59
N THR A 168 -15.14 3.33 4.35
CA THR A 168 -14.52 3.32 3.03
C THR A 168 -15.31 2.42 2.05
N THR A 169 -15.54 2.91 0.83
CA THR A 169 -16.26 2.22 -0.25
C THR A 169 -15.33 1.59 -1.28
N GLU A 170 -14.16 2.17 -1.52
CA GLU A 170 -13.18 1.71 -2.51
C GLU A 170 -11.74 2.12 -2.11
N LEU A 171 -10.78 1.36 -2.62
CA LEU A 171 -9.38 1.75 -2.70
C LEU A 171 -9.02 2.15 -4.12
N LEU A 172 -8.23 3.20 -4.26
CA LEU A 172 -7.74 3.73 -5.52
C LEU A 172 -6.25 3.45 -5.62
N PHE A 173 -5.82 2.71 -6.64
CA PHE A 173 -4.42 2.41 -6.89
C PHE A 173 -3.92 3.19 -8.10
N PHE A 174 -2.70 3.70 -8.00
CA PHE A 174 -2.12 4.63 -8.98
C PHE A 174 -0.99 3.95 -9.73
N LEU A 175 -1.27 3.53 -10.97
CA LEU A 175 -0.33 2.87 -11.86
C LEU A 175 0.16 3.87 -12.91
N GLN A 176 1.48 4.02 -13.01
CA GLN A 176 2.11 4.86 -14.02
C GLN A 176 3.43 4.23 -14.44
N ASP A 177 3.67 4.12 -15.74
CA ASP A 177 4.88 3.54 -16.32
C ASP A 177 5.13 2.11 -15.78
N LYS A 178 4.07 1.30 -15.75
CA LYS A 178 4.07 -0.07 -15.18
C LYS A 178 4.55 -0.14 -13.71
N GLN A 179 4.42 0.95 -12.95
CA GLN A 179 4.75 0.98 -11.53
C GLN A 179 3.59 1.52 -10.71
N LEU A 180 3.17 0.75 -9.70
CA LEU A 180 2.20 1.16 -8.71
C LEU A 180 2.86 2.13 -7.72
N LYS A 181 2.56 3.41 -7.87
CA LYS A 181 3.18 4.50 -7.08
C LYS A 181 2.62 4.61 -5.67
N GLY A 182 1.37 4.21 -5.48
CA GLY A 182 0.69 4.30 -4.20
C GLY A 182 -0.78 3.88 -4.29
N ALA A 183 -1.46 3.99 -3.16
CA ALA A 183 -2.90 3.84 -3.07
C ALA A 183 -3.51 4.85 -2.08
N LEU A 184 -4.77 5.20 -2.30
CA LEU A 184 -5.56 6.05 -1.43
C LEU A 184 -6.90 5.38 -1.14
N ARG A 185 -7.42 5.56 0.08
CA ARG A 185 -8.85 5.39 0.33
C ARG A 185 -9.62 6.51 -0.38
N SER A 186 -10.72 6.17 -1.03
CA SER A 186 -11.60 7.18 -1.65
C SER A 186 -12.19 8.11 -0.61
N ALA A 187 -12.48 9.35 -1.02
CA ALA A 187 -13.21 10.32 -0.21
C ALA A 187 -14.72 10.00 -0.18
N VAL A 188 -15.20 9.13 -1.07
CA VAL A 188 -16.58 8.61 -1.05
C VAL A 188 -16.71 7.64 0.11
N VAL A 189 -17.77 7.81 0.89
CA VAL A 189 -18.03 7.00 2.09
C VAL A 189 -19.41 6.37 2.05
N ASP A 190 -19.55 5.27 2.76
CA ASP A 190 -20.81 4.57 3.02
C ASP A 190 -21.31 4.98 4.43
N PRO A 191 -22.24 5.94 4.54
CA PRO A 191 -22.68 6.45 5.83
C PRO A 191 -23.46 5.41 6.64
N GLU A 192 -24.14 4.48 5.97
CA GLU A 192 -25.02 3.45 6.53
C GLU A 192 -24.23 2.22 7.03
N ARG A 193 -22.93 2.17 6.78
CA ARG A 193 -22.10 1.04 7.19
C ARG A 193 -22.05 0.90 8.71
N PRO A 194 -22.31 -0.30 9.26
CA PRO A 194 -22.16 -0.55 10.69
C PRO A 194 -20.75 -0.25 11.18
N THR A 195 -20.65 0.46 12.30
CA THR A 195 -19.39 0.81 12.96
C THR A 195 -19.20 0.02 14.24
N VAL A 196 -17.95 -0.27 14.57
CA VAL A 196 -17.50 -0.79 15.87
C VAL A 196 -16.77 0.33 16.59
N ASP A 197 -17.02 0.49 17.87
CA ASP A 197 -16.30 1.46 18.71
C ASP A 197 -15.20 0.78 19.52
N HIS A 198 -14.06 1.44 19.60
CA HIS A 198 -12.95 1.05 20.46
C HIS A 198 -12.49 2.25 21.28
N ALA A 199 -12.24 2.01 22.57
CA ALA A 199 -11.66 3.02 23.45
C ALA A 199 -10.16 3.11 23.23
N TRP A 200 -9.63 4.33 23.15
CA TRP A 200 -8.19 4.57 23.11
C TRP A 200 -7.65 4.73 24.52
N ASP A 201 -6.70 3.88 24.91
CA ASP A 201 -6.09 3.87 26.25
C ASP A 201 -4.76 4.65 26.30
N GLY A 202 -4.37 5.29 25.19
CA GLY A 202 -3.12 6.04 25.08
C GLY A 202 -1.89 5.21 24.73
N LYS A 203 -2.01 3.89 24.49
CA LYS A 203 -0.86 3.00 24.29
C LYS A 203 -0.71 2.52 22.85
N TRP A 204 0.38 2.94 22.22
CA TRP A 204 0.75 2.44 20.88
C TRP A 204 1.14 0.97 20.89
N ILE A 205 1.75 0.51 21.98
CA ILE A 205 2.21 -0.86 22.17
C ILE A 205 1.71 -1.30 23.54
N TRP A 206 1.20 -2.51 23.63
CA TRP A 206 0.78 -3.12 24.88
C TRP A 206 1.20 -4.58 24.95
N THR A 207 1.08 -5.16 26.14
CA THR A 207 1.25 -6.60 26.35
C THR A 207 -0.12 -7.15 26.70
N ASP A 208 -0.54 -8.21 26.01
CA ASP A 208 -1.80 -8.88 26.31
C ASP A 208 -1.72 -9.73 27.58
N THR A 209 -2.85 -10.30 27.99
CA THR A 209 -2.97 -11.14 29.20
C THR A 209 -2.12 -12.41 29.14
N ASN A 210 -1.66 -12.83 27.95
CA ASN A 210 -0.80 -13.98 27.75
C ASN A 210 0.69 -13.58 27.69
N GLY A 211 1.03 -12.33 27.97
CA GLY A 211 2.39 -11.82 27.93
C GLY A 211 2.92 -11.54 26.51
N LYS A 212 2.06 -11.54 25.48
CA LYS A 212 2.50 -11.28 24.10
C LYS A 212 2.41 -9.79 23.77
N GLN A 213 3.41 -9.31 23.03
CA GLN A 213 3.45 -7.94 22.56
C GLN A 213 2.40 -7.70 21.46
N GLN A 214 1.75 -6.55 21.53
CA GLN A 214 0.72 -6.10 20.61
C GLN A 214 1.00 -4.67 20.11
N PRO A 215 0.52 -4.27 18.93
CA PRO A 215 -0.23 -5.10 17.97
C PRO A 215 0.68 -6.13 17.31
N HIS A 216 0.31 -7.41 17.39
CA HIS A 216 1.17 -8.51 16.94
C HIS A 216 1.43 -8.47 15.42
N VAL A 217 0.53 -7.85 14.65
CA VAL A 217 0.70 -7.66 13.19
C VAL A 217 1.86 -6.74 12.83
N THR A 218 2.43 -6.02 13.80
CA THR A 218 3.60 -5.17 13.59
C THR A 218 4.95 -5.87 13.82
N LEU A 219 4.92 -7.12 14.29
CA LEU A 219 6.12 -7.91 14.56
C LEU A 219 6.68 -8.53 13.27
N TYR A 220 8.00 -8.69 13.20
CA TYR A 220 8.66 -9.33 12.05
C TYR A 220 8.23 -10.78 11.85
N THR A 221 7.93 -11.50 12.93
CA THR A 221 7.40 -12.87 12.90
C THR A 221 6.04 -12.97 12.20
N ARG A 222 5.28 -11.87 12.14
CA ARG A 222 4.02 -11.82 11.39
C ARG A 222 4.21 -11.29 9.97
N LEU A 223 5.23 -10.47 9.73
CA LEU A 223 5.56 -9.93 8.40
C LEU A 223 6.21 -10.98 7.48
N PHE A 224 7.25 -11.66 7.95
CA PHE A 224 8.06 -12.55 7.13
C PHE A 224 7.55 -13.99 7.17
N SER A 225 7.96 -14.79 6.18
CA SER A 225 7.69 -16.22 6.18
C SER A 225 8.39 -16.91 7.36
N THR A 226 7.81 -17.98 7.89
CA THR A 226 8.40 -18.75 9.00
C THR A 226 9.72 -19.42 8.63
N SER A 227 9.96 -19.61 7.33
CA SER A 227 11.22 -20.16 6.80
C SER A 227 12.36 -19.15 6.71
N ASN A 228 12.09 -17.85 6.87
CA ASN A 228 13.08 -16.81 6.71
C ASN A 228 14.08 -16.82 7.88
N PRO A 229 15.36 -17.19 7.63
CA PRO A 229 16.33 -17.39 8.70
C PRO A 229 16.81 -16.06 9.30
N TYR A 230 16.46 -14.92 8.69
CA TYR A 230 16.93 -13.61 9.09
C TYR A 230 15.98 -12.89 10.07
N VAL A 231 14.79 -13.45 10.35
CA VAL A 231 13.75 -12.82 11.19
C VAL A 231 14.27 -12.49 12.60
N VAL A 232 14.94 -13.44 13.25
CA VAL A 232 15.51 -13.23 14.59
C VAL A 232 16.56 -12.13 14.56
N LYS A 233 17.38 -12.09 13.51
CA LYS A 233 18.45 -11.11 13.36
C LYS A 233 17.93 -9.70 13.13
N VAL A 234 16.91 -9.54 12.28
CA VAL A 234 16.31 -8.22 12.02
C VAL A 234 15.55 -7.69 13.24
N ASP A 235 14.86 -8.57 13.99
CA ASP A 235 14.21 -8.17 15.25
C ASP A 235 15.24 -7.68 16.27
N ALA A 236 16.29 -8.45 16.53
CA ALA A 236 17.36 -8.06 17.45
C ALA A 236 18.03 -6.74 17.04
N ALA A 237 18.32 -6.57 15.74
CA ALA A 237 18.92 -5.35 15.22
C ALA A 237 17.99 -4.13 15.37
N TYR A 238 16.70 -4.29 15.07
CA TYR A 238 15.71 -3.23 15.29
C TYR A 238 15.59 -2.86 16.76
N ARG A 239 15.52 -3.82 17.69
CA ARG A 239 15.38 -3.54 19.13
C ARG A 239 16.58 -2.77 19.69
N ALA A 240 17.79 -3.16 19.29
CA ALA A 240 19.01 -2.43 19.67
C ALA A 240 18.99 -0.99 19.13
N PHE A 241 18.57 -0.81 17.87
CA PHE A 241 18.43 0.48 17.24
C PHE A 241 17.32 1.35 17.87
N GLU A 242 16.14 0.78 18.09
CA GLU A 242 14.97 1.42 18.69
C GLU A 242 15.29 1.94 20.10
N ALA A 243 16.00 1.16 20.91
CA ALA A 243 16.42 1.58 22.24
C ALA A 243 17.21 2.90 22.20
N LYS A 244 18.16 3.02 21.26
CA LYS A 244 18.97 4.24 21.10
C LYS A 244 18.17 5.40 20.47
N LEU A 245 17.24 5.13 19.54
CA LEU A 245 16.37 6.17 18.96
C LEU A 245 15.52 6.89 20.02
N ARG A 246 15.07 6.18 21.04
CA ARG A 246 14.24 6.76 22.12
C ARG A 246 14.99 7.81 22.92
N GLU A 247 16.30 7.65 23.09
CA GLU A 247 17.16 8.63 23.77
C GLU A 247 17.22 9.97 23.01
N HIS A 248 16.98 9.95 21.69
CA HIS A 248 16.98 11.13 20.83
C HIS A 248 15.57 11.61 20.44
N SER A 249 14.52 11.14 21.13
CA SER A 249 13.12 11.55 20.93
C SER A 249 12.60 11.42 19.49
N CYS A 250 13.16 10.49 18.70
CA CYS A 250 12.79 10.34 17.29
C CYS A 250 11.30 9.97 17.10
N LEU A 251 10.69 9.30 18.08
CA LEU A 251 9.31 8.83 17.99
C LEU A 251 8.27 9.97 18.03
N THR A 252 8.64 11.18 18.48
CA THR A 252 7.74 12.34 18.48
C THR A 252 7.30 12.70 17.05
N CYS A 253 8.23 12.68 16.09
CA CYS A 253 7.94 12.98 14.69
C CYS A 253 7.51 11.75 13.87
N HIS A 254 7.83 10.55 14.37
CA HIS A 254 7.65 9.27 13.67
C HIS A 254 6.57 8.37 14.28
N SER A 255 5.58 9.00 14.93
CA SER A 255 4.43 8.37 15.57
C SER A 255 3.20 8.31 14.65
N PRO A 256 2.30 7.31 14.78
CA PRO A 256 1.09 7.18 13.97
C PRO A 256 0.04 8.30 14.10
N ASP A 257 0.11 9.12 15.15
CA ASP A 257 -0.73 10.30 15.31
C ASP A 257 -0.29 11.47 14.43
N ASN A 258 0.97 11.47 13.99
CA ASN A 258 1.59 12.51 13.17
C ASN A 258 1.41 13.92 13.75
N SER A 259 1.62 14.08 15.06
CA SER A 259 1.53 15.39 15.71
C SER A 259 2.43 16.45 15.06
N SER A 260 3.58 16.04 14.51
CA SER A 260 4.53 16.88 13.76
C SER A 260 4.16 17.11 12.28
N LYS A 261 2.98 16.66 11.82
CA LYS A 261 2.44 16.90 10.47
C LYS A 261 3.42 16.57 9.32
N GLN A 262 4.21 15.51 9.48
CA GLN A 262 5.11 15.01 8.44
C GLN A 262 4.30 14.57 7.22
N ASN A 263 4.77 14.92 6.02
CA ASN A 263 4.20 14.43 4.77
C ASN A 263 5.32 14.19 3.73
N PRO A 264 5.59 12.94 3.34
CA PRO A 264 4.94 11.73 3.82
C PRO A 264 5.39 11.36 5.25
N LEU A 265 4.50 10.74 6.03
CA LEU A 265 4.81 10.18 7.35
C LEU A 265 5.68 8.92 7.19
N LEU A 266 6.65 8.76 8.08
CA LEU A 266 7.47 7.56 8.25
C LEU A 266 7.30 7.10 9.70
N ILE A 267 7.01 5.82 9.93
CA ILE A 267 6.69 5.30 11.26
C ILE A 267 7.86 4.49 11.82
N LEU A 268 8.35 4.91 13.00
CA LEU A 268 9.44 4.24 13.72
C LEU A 268 8.98 3.42 14.91
N ASN A 269 7.79 3.71 15.43
CA ASN A 269 7.26 3.11 16.66
C ASN A 269 7.03 1.58 16.54
N TYR A 270 6.99 1.04 15.32
CA TYR A 270 6.66 -0.36 15.09
C TYR A 270 7.77 -1.08 14.30
N PRO A 271 8.14 -2.31 14.69
CA PRO A 271 9.27 -3.03 14.09
C PRO A 271 9.16 -3.14 12.57
N ASN A 272 8.08 -3.74 12.05
CA ASN A 272 7.99 -3.95 10.62
C ASN A 272 7.88 -2.65 9.80
N GLN A 273 7.25 -1.61 10.35
CA GLN A 273 7.08 -0.32 9.67
C GLN A 273 8.43 0.43 9.53
N ALA A 274 9.34 0.24 10.48
CA ALA A 274 10.68 0.82 10.44
C ALA A 274 11.56 0.28 9.28
N LEU A 275 11.18 -0.82 8.60
CA LEU A 275 11.89 -1.28 7.40
C LEU A 275 11.90 -0.23 6.28
N THR A 276 10.84 0.57 6.19
CA THR A 276 10.67 1.61 5.17
C THR A 276 11.81 2.62 5.16
N LEU A 277 12.28 2.98 6.36
CA LEU A 277 13.24 4.06 6.61
C LEU A 277 14.66 3.56 6.85
N ARG A 278 14.89 2.24 6.82
CA ARG A 278 16.14 1.61 7.28
C ARG A 278 17.41 2.23 6.68
N HIS A 279 17.40 2.58 5.40
CA HIS A 279 18.52 3.23 4.71
C HIS A 279 18.52 4.74 4.86
N GLU A 280 17.34 5.35 4.81
CA GLU A 280 17.18 6.80 4.90
C GLU A 280 17.59 7.32 6.28
N THR A 281 17.31 6.59 7.35
CA THR A 281 17.72 6.98 8.69
C THR A 281 19.24 6.97 8.85
N VAL A 282 19.95 6.00 8.28
CA VAL A 282 21.43 6.01 8.26
C VAL A 282 21.94 7.31 7.64
N ARG A 283 21.41 7.66 6.46
CA ARG A 283 21.80 8.88 5.73
C ARG A 283 21.49 10.15 6.54
N GLN A 284 20.29 10.25 7.10
CA GLN A 284 19.84 11.44 7.84
C GLN A 284 20.65 11.68 9.12
N ILE A 285 21.07 10.61 9.81
CA ILE A 285 21.95 10.72 10.98
C ILE A 285 23.37 11.09 10.56
N GLN A 286 23.91 10.46 9.50
CA GLN A 286 25.23 10.80 8.95
C GLN A 286 25.33 12.27 8.53
N GLU A 287 24.28 12.79 7.89
CA GLU A 287 24.20 14.19 7.44
C GLU A 287 23.81 15.17 8.55
N LYS A 288 23.66 14.71 9.80
CA LYS A 288 23.27 15.52 10.98
C LYS A 288 21.95 16.27 10.81
N ARG A 289 21.01 15.71 10.05
CA ARG A 289 19.69 16.32 9.80
C ARG A 289 18.62 15.88 10.79
N MET A 290 18.83 14.73 11.44
CA MET A 290 17.89 14.15 12.39
C MET A 290 18.56 13.90 13.75
N PRO A 291 17.87 14.18 14.88
CA PRO A 291 16.62 14.94 14.93
C PRO A 291 16.83 16.43 14.60
N PRO A 292 15.87 17.13 13.98
CA PRO A 292 16.00 18.56 13.70
C PRO A 292 15.95 19.38 14.99
N PRO A 293 16.48 20.62 14.99
CA PRO A 293 17.15 21.27 13.86
C PRO A 293 18.64 20.91 13.73
N ASN A 294 19.27 20.40 14.79
CA ASN A 294 20.74 20.36 14.89
C ASN A 294 21.35 18.96 14.70
N GLY A 295 20.52 17.93 14.55
CA GLY A 295 20.99 16.55 14.58
C GLY A 295 21.50 16.14 15.96
N ILE A 296 22.15 14.97 16.01
CA ILE A 296 22.85 14.48 17.20
C ILE A 296 24.24 15.13 17.23
N THR A 297 24.47 16.01 18.21
CA THR A 297 25.70 16.81 18.31
C THR A 297 26.86 16.05 18.94
N ASP A 298 26.59 15.12 19.88
CA ASP A 298 27.61 14.23 20.42
C ASP A 298 28.06 13.22 19.35
N GLU A 299 29.35 13.28 18.99
CA GLU A 299 29.91 12.49 17.90
C GLU A 299 29.89 10.99 18.21
N ARG A 300 30.15 10.61 19.47
CA ARG A 300 30.22 9.21 19.89
C ARG A 300 28.83 8.59 19.90
N GLU A 301 27.83 9.31 20.39
CA GLU A 301 26.43 8.87 20.35
C GLU A 301 25.93 8.76 18.92
N ARG A 302 26.25 9.76 18.07
CA ARG A 302 25.87 9.73 16.65
C ARG A 302 26.49 8.53 15.94
N GLN A 303 27.77 8.27 16.14
CA GLN A 303 28.46 7.15 15.51
C GLN A 303 27.90 5.79 15.98
N ASN A 304 27.63 5.63 17.28
CA ASN A 304 26.96 4.44 17.81
C ASN A 304 25.58 4.22 17.16
N LEU A 305 24.77 5.28 17.05
CA LEU A 305 23.46 5.17 16.41
C LEU A 305 23.56 4.84 14.91
N ILE A 306 24.56 5.38 14.20
CA ILE A 306 24.83 5.03 12.80
C ILE A 306 25.12 3.54 12.65
N GLU A 307 25.96 2.97 13.51
CA GLU A 307 26.33 1.55 13.46
C GLU A 307 25.12 0.63 13.73
N LEU A 308 24.28 0.99 14.70
CA LEU A 308 23.02 0.30 14.98
C LEU A 308 22.06 0.38 13.78
N ALA A 309 21.91 1.57 13.20
CA ALA A 309 21.04 1.80 12.04
C ALA A 309 21.53 1.01 10.81
N GLN A 310 22.84 0.96 10.56
CA GLN A 310 23.44 0.18 9.48
C GLN A 310 23.26 -1.33 9.70
N THR A 311 23.39 -1.79 10.94
CA THR A 311 23.14 -3.19 11.31
C THR A 311 21.69 -3.57 11.05
N PHE A 312 20.75 -2.71 11.45
CA PHE A 312 19.33 -2.86 11.16
C PHE A 312 19.04 -2.87 9.66
N ALA A 313 19.57 -1.91 8.91
CA ALA A 313 19.39 -1.82 7.45
C ALA A 313 19.87 -3.07 6.73
N LYS A 314 21.08 -3.57 7.07
CA LYS A 314 21.63 -4.80 6.52
C LYS A 314 20.78 -6.02 6.86
N ALA A 315 20.33 -6.16 8.11
CA ALA A 315 19.47 -7.27 8.51
C ALA A 315 18.10 -7.22 7.81
N GLY A 316 17.53 -6.02 7.66
CA GLY A 316 16.28 -5.78 6.92
C GLY A 316 16.42 -6.16 5.44
N ASP A 317 17.50 -5.78 4.77
CA ASP A 317 17.76 -6.16 3.38
C ASP A 317 17.90 -7.68 3.22
N GLN A 318 18.57 -8.37 4.15
CA GLN A 318 18.66 -9.84 4.12
C GLN A 318 17.29 -10.50 4.26
N ALA A 319 16.47 -10.03 5.20
CA ALA A 319 15.13 -10.57 5.41
C ALA A 319 14.20 -10.30 4.22
N LEU A 320 14.23 -9.09 3.64
CA LEU A 320 13.44 -8.72 2.46
C LEU A 320 13.88 -9.48 1.21
N ALA A 321 15.19 -9.59 0.97
CA ALA A 321 15.72 -10.34 -0.17
C ALA A 321 15.31 -11.82 -0.14
N TYR A 322 15.22 -12.42 1.05
CA TYR A 322 14.74 -13.80 1.22
C TYR A 322 13.27 -13.97 0.74
N GLU A 323 12.42 -12.97 0.94
CA GLU A 323 11.03 -12.97 0.45
C GLU A 323 10.91 -12.62 -1.05
N GLY A 324 12.05 -12.37 -1.72
CA GLY A 324 12.08 -11.90 -3.11
C GLY A 324 11.67 -10.44 -3.28
N GLU A 325 11.73 -9.65 -2.21
CA GLU A 325 11.42 -8.21 -2.27
C GLU A 325 12.57 -7.40 -2.86
N LYS A 326 12.22 -6.26 -3.46
CA LYS A 326 13.20 -5.30 -3.99
C LYS A 326 13.97 -4.67 -2.82
N ILE A 327 15.30 -4.81 -2.82
CA ILE A 327 16.17 -4.09 -1.87
C ILE A 327 16.56 -2.73 -2.43
N THR A 328 16.22 -1.66 -1.71
CA THR A 328 16.64 -0.31 -2.05
C THR A 328 18.10 -0.12 -1.66
N VAL A 329 19.04 -0.34 -2.58
CA VAL A 329 20.44 0.06 -2.38
C VAL A 329 20.50 1.58 -2.52
N GLY A 330 21.10 2.27 -1.55
CA GLY A 330 21.09 3.73 -1.35
C GLY A 330 21.65 4.63 -2.47
N LYS A 331 21.43 4.33 -3.75
CA LYS A 331 21.71 5.22 -4.86
C LYS A 331 20.46 6.03 -5.21
N ASN A 332 20.53 7.32 -4.92
CA ASN A 332 19.71 8.39 -5.49
C ASN A 332 18.23 8.50 -5.06
N TYR A 333 17.89 8.17 -3.81
CA TYR A 333 16.69 8.74 -3.20
C TYR A 333 16.93 10.21 -2.83
N ARG A 334 16.88 11.10 -3.82
CA ARG A 334 16.68 12.53 -3.54
C ARG A 334 15.21 12.70 -3.19
N HIS A 335 14.90 12.82 -1.90
CA HIS A 335 13.63 13.40 -1.49
C HIS A 335 13.55 14.82 -2.07
N PRO A 336 12.58 15.14 -2.94
CA PRO A 336 12.17 16.52 -3.08
C PRO A 336 11.50 16.89 -1.75
N ILE A 337 12.15 17.80 -1.03
CA ILE A 337 11.59 18.45 0.16
C ILE A 337 10.29 19.17 -0.24
#